data_AF-A0A940A7G9-F1
#
_entry.id   AF-A0A940A7G9-F1
#
_cell.length_a   1.000
_cell.length_b   1.000
_cell.length_c   1.000
_cell.angle_alpha   90.00
_cell.angle_beta   90.00
_cell.angle_gamma   90.00
#
_symmetry.space_group_name_H-M   'P 1'
#
loop_
_entity.id
_entity.type
_entity.pdbx_description
1 polymer ?
#
loop_
_entity_poly.entity_id
_entity_poly.type
_entity_poly.pdbx_seq_one_letter_code
_entity_poly.pdbx_strand_id
1 'polypeptide(L)'
;MRKYALAIALLALASCTRPYGALPSKEQVEWQAMEMNMFCHFGPNTFTGREWGEGTEAEDIFNPTALDCSQWARTAKAAGFKGIIITAKH
;
A
#
# COMPACT_ATOMS: atom_id res chain seq x y z
N MET A 1 31.68 39.78 -18.08
CA MET A 1 31.81 38.49 -18.80
C MET A 1 31.68 37.27 -17.89
N ARG A 2 32.38 37.18 -16.75
CA ARG A 2 32.33 36.05 -15.81
C ARG A 2 30.94 35.77 -15.17
N LYS A 3 30.11 36.80 -14.97
CA LYS A 3 28.74 36.69 -14.42
C LYS A 3 27.75 36.02 -15.39
N TYR A 4 27.93 36.22 -16.70
CA TYR A 4 27.09 35.61 -17.73
C TYR A 4 27.48 34.16 -18.03
N ALA A 5 28.77 33.82 -17.88
CA ALA A 5 29.25 32.45 -18.01
C ALA A 5 28.65 31.51 -16.94
N LEU A 6 28.49 31.99 -15.70
CA LEU A 6 27.86 31.22 -14.62
C LEU A 6 26.36 31.00 -14.87
N ALA A 7 25.67 32.00 -15.40
CA ALA A 7 24.24 31.90 -15.75
C ALA A 7 23.99 30.93 -16.92
N ILE A 8 24.85 30.94 -17.94
CA ILE A 8 24.75 30.01 -19.08
C ILE A 8 25.04 28.56 -18.63
N ALA A 9 26.00 28.36 -17.72
CA ALA A 9 26.27 27.04 -17.13
C ALA A 9 25.09 26.51 -16.29
N LEU A 10 24.39 27.37 -15.55
CA LEU A 10 23.17 27.00 -14.81
C LEU A 10 22.01 26.64 -15.75
N LEU A 11 21.85 27.35 -16.87
CA LEU A 11 20.83 27.07 -17.89
C LEU A 11 21.09 25.76 -18.65
N ALA A 12 22.35 25.41 -18.88
CA ALA A 12 22.73 24.14 -19.52
C ALA A 12 22.50 22.91 -18.62
N LEU A 13 22.62 23.08 -17.29
CA LEU A 13 22.26 22.06 -16.30
C LEU A 13 20.74 21.92 -16.12
N ALA A 14 19.96 22.90 -16.57
CA ALA A 14 18.50 22.93 -16.49
C ALA A 14 17.81 22.29 -17.71
N SER A 15 18.51 21.48 -18.50
CA SER A 15 17.85 20.67 -19.53
C SER A 15 16.96 19.64 -18.83
N CYS A 16 15.66 19.91 -18.79
CA CYS A 16 14.66 18.95 -18.34
C CYS A 16 14.80 17.71 -19.22
N THR A 17 15.37 16.64 -18.65
CA THR A 17 15.55 15.37 -19.35
C THR A 17 14.17 14.89 -19.80
N ARG A 18 14.01 14.60 -21.09
CA ARG A 18 12.77 14.02 -21.58
C ARG A 18 12.53 12.69 -20.85
N PRO A 19 11.30 12.42 -20.39
CA PRO A 19 10.95 11.12 -19.85
C PRO A 19 11.38 9.99 -20.78
N TYR A 20 11.86 8.89 -20.20
CA TYR A 20 12.27 7.70 -20.94
C TYR A 20 11.45 6.50 -20.48
N GLY A 21 10.87 5.76 -21.43
CA GLY A 21 10.05 4.59 -21.14
C GLY A 21 8.65 4.93 -20.59
N ALA A 22 8.05 3.97 -19.89
CA ALA A 22 6.75 4.13 -19.26
C ALA A 22 6.86 4.99 -17.99
N LEU A 23 5.97 5.98 -17.87
CA LEU A 23 5.81 6.77 -16.66
C LEU A 23 4.66 6.23 -15.82
N PRO A 24 4.73 6.34 -14.48
CA PRO A 24 3.62 5.98 -13.62
C PRO A 24 2.45 6.95 -13.81
N SER A 25 1.23 6.44 -13.67
CA SER A 25 0.04 7.28 -13.49
C SER A 25 0.12 8.03 -12.16
N LYS A 26 -0.74 9.04 -11.99
CA LYS A 26 -0.82 9.78 -10.73
C LYS A 26 -1.12 8.85 -9.54
N GLU A 27 -2.03 7.90 -9.73
CA GLU A 27 -2.45 6.94 -8.71
C GLU A 27 -1.31 5.98 -8.34
N GLN A 28 -0.47 5.59 -9.31
CA GLN A 28 0.72 4.78 -9.05
C GLN A 28 1.76 5.54 -8.23
N VAL A 29 1.95 6.84 -8.49
CA VAL A 29 2.83 7.69 -7.68
C VAL A 29 2.28 7.84 -6.26
N GLU A 30 0.98 8.07 -6.11
CA GLU A 30 0.33 8.16 -4.80
C GLU A 30 0.45 6.84 -4.02
N TRP A 31 0.23 5.69 -4.68
CA TRP A 31 0.41 4.38 -4.07
C TRP A 31 1.87 4.12 -3.67
N GLN A 32 2.83 4.47 -4.53
CA GLN A 32 4.26 4.31 -4.23
C GLN A 32 4.66 5.18 -3.02
N ALA A 33 4.11 6.39 -2.91
CA ALA A 33 4.33 7.31 -1.79
C ALA A 33 3.68 6.84 -0.47
N MET A 34 2.81 5.82 -0.50
CA MET A 34 2.31 5.18 0.72
C MET A 34 3.40 4.36 1.43
N GLU A 35 4.44 3.91 0.72
CA GLU A 35 5.57 3.11 1.19
C GLU A 35 5.18 1.74 1.80
N MET A 36 4.41 1.74 2.89
CA MET A 36 3.97 0.55 3.60
C MET A 36 2.45 0.49 3.76
N ASN A 37 1.87 -0.66 3.40
CA ASN A 37 0.48 -1.03 3.62
C ASN A 37 0.39 -2.39 4.34
N MET A 38 -0.67 -2.59 5.13
CA MET A 38 -0.91 -3.83 5.86
C MET A 38 -1.87 -4.74 5.08
N PHE A 39 -1.61 -6.04 5.05
CA PHE A 39 -2.56 -7.04 4.54
C PHE A 39 -3.13 -7.82 5.72
N CYS A 40 -4.45 -7.82 5.88
CA CYS A 40 -5.15 -8.59 6.91
C CYS A 40 -5.89 -9.77 6.27
N HIS A 41 -5.44 -10.99 6.61
CA HIS A 41 -6.15 -12.24 6.28
C HIS A 41 -6.99 -12.64 7.50
N PHE A 42 -8.30 -12.66 7.32
CA PHE A 42 -9.24 -13.04 8.38
C PHE A 42 -10.52 -13.61 7.76
N GLY A 43 -10.95 -14.78 8.24
CA GLY A 43 -12.11 -15.48 7.71
C GLY A 43 -12.28 -16.87 8.32
N PRO A 44 -13.10 -17.76 7.73
CA PRO A 44 -13.32 -19.12 8.25
C PRO A 44 -12.03 -19.91 8.52
N ASN A 45 -11.04 -19.73 7.65
CA ASN A 45 -9.69 -20.29 7.75
C ASN A 45 -8.99 -20.00 9.09
N THR A 46 -9.24 -18.82 9.67
CA THR A 46 -8.72 -18.45 10.99
C THR A 46 -9.27 -19.33 12.11
N PHE A 47 -10.49 -19.85 11.95
CA PHE A 47 -11.18 -20.70 12.93
C PHE A 47 -10.94 -22.20 12.68
N THR A 48 -10.61 -22.59 11.45
CA THR A 48 -10.25 -23.98 11.11
C THR A 48 -8.75 -24.26 11.26
N GLY A 49 -7.91 -23.23 11.44
CA GLY A 49 -6.46 -23.38 11.53
C GLY A 49 -5.82 -23.79 10.20
N ARG A 50 -6.40 -23.34 9.07
CA ARG A 50 -5.97 -23.72 7.71
C ARG A 50 -5.58 -22.48 6.92
N GLU A 51 -4.61 -22.63 6.03
CA GLU A 51 -4.25 -21.56 5.08
C GLU A 51 -5.20 -21.51 3.87
N TRP A 52 -5.68 -22.68 3.41
CA TRP A 52 -6.66 -22.81 2.35
C TRP A 52 -7.90 -23.53 2.84
N GLY A 53 -9.06 -22.98 2.50
CA GLY A 53 -10.35 -23.60 2.78
C GLY A 53 -10.67 -24.68 1.76
N GLU A 54 -11.51 -25.63 2.16
CA GLU A 54 -12.08 -26.64 1.28
C GLU A 54 -13.38 -26.16 0.62
N GLY A 55 -13.96 -25.05 1.10
CA GLY A 55 -15.20 -24.48 0.60
C GLY A 55 -16.45 -25.21 1.12
N THR A 56 -16.27 -26.10 2.09
CA THR A 56 -17.30 -26.93 2.73
C THR A 56 -17.43 -26.65 4.23
N GLU A 57 -16.68 -25.67 4.73
CA GLU A 57 -16.73 -25.22 6.11
C GLU A 57 -18.15 -24.77 6.47
N ALA A 58 -18.63 -25.17 7.66
CA ALA A 58 -19.90 -24.72 8.18
C ALA A 58 -19.88 -23.20 8.41
N GLU A 59 -20.95 -22.49 8.04
CA GLU A 59 -20.98 -21.01 8.08
C GLU A 59 -20.86 -20.47 9.51
N ASP A 60 -21.35 -21.22 10.49
CA ASP A 60 -21.34 -20.86 11.92
C ASP A 60 -19.95 -20.93 12.57
N ILE A 61 -18.95 -21.49 11.88
CA ILE A 61 -17.57 -21.52 12.36
C ILE A 61 -16.97 -20.11 12.44
N PHE A 62 -17.44 -19.19 11.60
CA PHE A 62 -17.01 -17.80 11.62
C PHE A 62 -17.81 -17.05 12.70
N ASN A 63 -17.30 -17.08 13.94
CA ASN A 63 -17.97 -16.47 15.08
C ASN A 63 -17.01 -15.69 15.99
N PRO A 64 -16.45 -14.56 15.53
CA PRO A 64 -15.57 -13.75 16.36
C PRO A 64 -16.34 -13.08 17.51
N THR A 65 -15.88 -13.27 18.75
CA THR A 65 -16.55 -12.77 19.94
C THR A 65 -16.20 -11.33 20.33
N ALA A 66 -15.13 -10.77 19.77
CA ALA A 66 -14.60 -9.45 20.13
C ALA A 66 -13.99 -8.72 18.92
N LEU A 67 -14.63 -8.82 17.75
CA LEU A 67 -14.15 -8.15 16.54
C LEU A 67 -14.20 -6.62 16.69
N ASP A 68 -13.03 -5.96 16.64
CA ASP A 68 -12.90 -4.50 16.56
C ASP A 68 -11.97 -4.10 15.40
N CYS A 69 -12.54 -3.88 14.22
CA CYS A 69 -11.79 -3.41 13.05
C CYS A 69 -11.18 -2.01 13.25
N SER A 70 -11.72 -1.21 14.17
CA SER A 70 -11.13 0.09 14.51
C SER A 70 -9.84 -0.11 15.31
N GLN A 71 -9.74 -1.15 16.14
CA GLN A 71 -8.48 -1.51 16.79
C GLN A 71 -7.42 -1.91 15.78
N TRP A 72 -7.77 -2.63 14.71
CA TRP A 72 -6.85 -2.95 13.62
C TRP A 72 -6.35 -1.68 12.93
N ALA A 73 -7.25 -0.76 12.57
CA ALA A 73 -6.92 0.51 11.94
C ALA A 73 -6.03 1.40 12.82
N ARG A 74 -6.34 1.51 14.12
CA ARG A 74 -5.52 2.26 15.09
C ARG A 74 -4.11 1.67 15.19
N THR A 75 -4.00 0.35 15.25
CA THR A 75 -2.71 -0.36 15.36
C THR A 75 -1.87 -0.19 14.09
N ALA A 76 -2.47 -0.37 12.91
CA ALA A 76 -1.78 -0.17 11.64
C ALA A 76 -1.25 1.26 11.49
N LYS A 77 -2.08 2.25 11.85
CA LYS A 77 -1.69 3.66 11.83
C LYS A 77 -0.54 3.95 12.81
N ALA A 78 -0.59 3.39 14.02
CA ALA A 78 0.47 3.54 15.01
C ALA A 78 1.80 2.92 14.56
N ALA A 79 1.74 1.84 13.78
CA ALA A 79 2.92 1.19 13.18
C ALA A 79 3.42 1.85 11.88
N GLY A 80 2.79 2.94 11.44
CA GLY A 80 3.24 3.73 10.27
C GLY A 80 2.63 3.33 8.93
N PHE A 81 1.78 2.30 8.88
CA PHE A 81 1.08 1.90 7.65
C PHE A 81 0.12 2.99 7.16
N LYS A 82 0.01 3.14 5.83
CA LYS A 82 -0.86 4.14 5.19
C LYS A 82 -2.19 3.58 4.70
N GLY A 83 -2.34 2.26 4.67
CA GLY A 83 -3.54 1.58 4.21
C GLY A 83 -3.62 0.13 4.70
N ILE A 84 -4.81 -0.45 4.61
CA ILE A 84 -5.09 -1.85 4.92
C ILE A 84 -5.82 -2.48 3.73
N ILE A 85 -5.27 -3.58 3.23
CA ILE A 85 -5.91 -4.47 2.26
C ILE A 85 -6.52 -5.64 3.05
N ILE A 86 -7.75 -6.02 2.72
CA ILE A 86 -8.48 -7.09 3.43
C ILE A 86 -8.95 -8.17 2.46
N THR A 87 -9.00 -9.41 2.95
CA THR A 87 -9.63 -10.52 2.24
C THR A 87 -11.14 -10.49 2.43
N ALA A 88 -11.85 -9.69 1.62
CA ALA A 88 -13.32 -9.72 1.61
C ALA A 88 -13.88 -11.11 1.26
N LYS A 89 -13.10 -11.84 0.45
CA LYS A 89 -13.18 -13.29 0.21
C LYS A 89 -11.75 -13.78 -0.03
N HIS A 90 -11.39 -14.91 0.56
CA HIS A 90 -10.09 -15.56 0.34
C HIS A 90 -10.08 -16.35 -0.97
#